data_AF-A0A7J4YRU6-F1
#
_entry.id   AF-A0A7J4YRU6-F1
#
_cell.length_a   1.000
_cell.length_b   1.000
_cell.length_c   1.000
_cell.angle_alpha   90.00
_cell.angle_beta   90.00
_cell.angle_gamma   90.00
#
_symmetry.space_group_name_H-M   'P 1'
#
loop_
_entity.id
_entity.type
_entity.pdbx_description
1 polymer ?
#
loop_
_entity_poly.entity_id
_entity_poly.type
_entity_poly.pdbx_seq_one_letter_code
_entity_poly.pdbx_strand_id
1 'polypeptide(L)'
;MKNQRTKVFQLRLTSDELLNLKEKAVPYQSVSNYIRKAVEEFTHVDVKQQIEMMQDLCAFYRKFQNELSWAGSNLNQSVKRANELAVAGLLSPGYVNEVLLPSIQDVQNILKRIKDDLETLNNRTRLIK
;
A
#
# COMPACT_ATOMS: atom_id res chain seq x y z
N MET A 1 -22.14 -29.83 -29.05
CA MET A 1 -23.38 -29.43 -28.34
C MET A 1 -23.18 -28.04 -27.75
N LYS A 2 -24.10 -27.08 -27.95
CA LYS A 2 -24.02 -25.77 -27.27
C LYS A 2 -24.18 -26.02 -25.77
N ASN A 3 -23.23 -25.56 -24.94
CA ASN A 3 -23.32 -25.59 -23.48
C ASN A 3 -24.46 -24.68 -23.01
N GLN A 4 -25.70 -25.17 -23.04
CA GLN A 4 -26.86 -24.45 -22.53
C GLN A 4 -26.86 -24.50 -21.01
N ARG A 5 -27.06 -23.34 -20.39
CA ARG A 5 -27.06 -23.19 -18.93
C ARG A 5 -28.47 -23.49 -18.41
N THR A 6 -28.68 -24.67 -17.84
CA THR A 6 -30.00 -25.17 -17.41
C THR A 6 -30.19 -25.24 -15.89
N LYS A 7 -29.15 -24.98 -15.10
CA LYS A 7 -29.19 -25.01 -13.64
C LYS A 7 -29.50 -23.62 -13.07
N VAL A 8 -30.35 -23.59 -12.05
CA VAL A 8 -30.81 -22.37 -11.36
C VAL A 8 -30.33 -22.40 -9.91
N PHE A 9 -29.87 -21.25 -9.43
CA PHE A 9 -29.50 -21.03 -8.03
C PHE A 9 -30.32 -19.85 -7.48
N GLN A 10 -30.93 -20.01 -6.31
CA GLN A 10 -31.72 -18.97 -5.65
C GLN A 10 -30.87 -18.27 -4.58
N LEU A 11 -30.81 -16.95 -4.63
CA LEU A 11 -30.06 -16.11 -3.69
C LEU A 11 -31.05 -15.22 -2.91
N ARG A 12 -31.00 -15.27 -1.57
CA ARG A 12 -31.78 -14.37 -0.71
C ARG A 12 -31.00 -13.06 -0.53
N LEU A 13 -31.68 -11.94 -0.73
CA LEU A 13 -31.11 -10.58 -0.65
C LEU A 13 -32.10 -9.68 0.09
N THR A 14 -31.56 -8.70 0.81
CA THR A 14 -32.31 -7.53 1.26
C THR A 14 -32.62 -6.60 0.08
N SER A 15 -33.53 -5.64 0.29
CA SER A 15 -33.89 -4.65 -0.75
C SER A 15 -32.68 -3.84 -1.22
N ASP A 16 -31.81 -3.43 -0.30
CA ASP A 16 -30.61 -2.64 -0.60
C ASP A 16 -29.57 -3.46 -1.37
N GLU A 17 -29.34 -4.72 -0.98
CA GLU A 17 -28.44 -5.62 -1.69
C GLU A 17 -28.93 -5.89 -3.12
N LEU A 18 -30.24 -6.03 -3.33
CA LEU A 18 -30.83 -6.21 -4.65
C LEU A 18 -30.61 -4.98 -5.54
N LEU A 19 -30.76 -3.78 -5.00
CA LEU A 19 -30.54 -2.53 -5.73
C LEU A 19 -29.07 -2.40 -6.14
N ASN A 20 -28.15 -2.56 -5.18
CA ASN A 20 -26.71 -2.50 -5.40
C ASN A 20 -26.25 -3.55 -6.43
N LEU A 21 -26.80 -4.76 -6.36
CA LEU A 21 -26.51 -5.82 -7.33
C LEU A 21 -26.95 -5.45 -8.75
N LYS A 22 -28.12 -4.81 -8.91
CA LYS A 22 -28.59 -4.35 -10.22
C LYS A 22 -27.73 -3.22 -10.77
N GLU A 23 -27.38 -2.24 -9.94
CA GLU A 23 -26.52 -1.11 -10.33
C GLU A 23 -25.15 -1.58 -10.82
N LYS A 24 -24.50 -2.46 -10.06
CA LYS A 24 -23.19 -3.01 -10.41
C LYS A 24 -23.22 -3.93 -11.64
N ALA A 25 -24.37 -4.53 -11.95
CA ALA A 25 -24.52 -5.40 -13.11
C ALA A 25 -24.76 -4.65 -14.43
N VAL A 26 -25.05 -3.34 -14.40
CA VAL A 26 -25.31 -2.52 -15.61
C VAL A 26 -24.22 -2.67 -16.68
N PRO A 27 -22.92 -2.63 -16.35
CA PRO A 27 -21.86 -2.79 -17.36
C PRO A 27 -21.78 -4.21 -17.96
N TYR A 28 -22.39 -5.20 -17.32
CA TYR A 28 -22.23 -6.63 -17.63
C TYR A 28 -23.42 -7.24 -18.37
N GLN A 29 -24.32 -6.41 -18.92
CA GLN A 29 -25.52 -6.80 -19.70
C GLN A 29 -26.63 -7.53 -18.91
N SER A 30 -26.28 -8.33 -17.89
CA SER A 30 -27.24 -8.99 -17.01
C SER A 30 -26.63 -9.31 -15.65
N VAL A 31 -27.48 -9.37 -14.62
CA VAL A 31 -27.09 -9.81 -13.26
C VAL A 31 -26.47 -11.21 -13.29
N SER A 32 -27.01 -12.13 -14.10
CA SER A 32 -26.44 -13.47 -14.22
C SER A 32 -25.06 -13.50 -14.88
N ASN A 33 -24.78 -12.59 -15.82
CA ASN A 33 -23.44 -12.47 -16.40
C ASN A 33 -22.46 -11.84 -15.41
N TYR A 34 -22.88 -10.80 -14.68
CA TYR A 34 -22.11 -10.19 -13.61
C TYR A 34 -21.71 -11.19 -12.53
N ILE A 35 -22.67 -11.96 -11.99
CA ILE A 35 -22.39 -12.97 -10.95
C ILE A 35 -21.42 -14.04 -11.47
N ARG A 36 -21.57 -14.50 -12.72
CA ARG A 36 -20.65 -15.50 -13.28
C ARG A 36 -19.24 -14.95 -13.47
N LYS A 37 -19.11 -13.71 -13.96
CA LYS A 37 -17.82 -13.04 -14.10
C LYS A 37 -17.16 -12.82 -12.74
N ALA A 38 -17.93 -12.37 -11.76
CA ALA A 38 -17.47 -12.27 -10.39
C ALA A 38 -17.02 -13.63 -9.85
N VAL A 39 -17.81 -14.70 -10.01
CA VAL A 39 -17.40 -16.04 -9.55
C VAL A 39 -16.14 -16.52 -10.29
N GLU A 40 -16.02 -16.33 -11.60
CA GLU A 40 -14.80 -16.63 -12.36
C GLU A 40 -13.60 -15.86 -11.77
N GLU A 41 -13.72 -14.54 -11.58
CA GLU A 41 -12.67 -13.69 -11.01
C GLU A 41 -12.32 -14.07 -9.55
N PHE A 42 -13.31 -14.31 -8.70
CA PHE A 42 -13.11 -14.66 -7.29
C PHE A 42 -12.65 -16.11 -7.06
N THR A 43 -12.88 -17.02 -8.02
CA THR A 43 -12.46 -18.44 -7.92
C THR A 43 -11.00 -18.60 -8.31
N HIS A 44 -10.42 -17.64 -9.04
CA HIS A 44 -8.97 -17.55 -9.13
C HIS A 44 -8.44 -17.14 -7.75
N VAL A 45 -7.86 -18.11 -7.03
CA VAL A 45 -7.14 -17.92 -5.76
C VAL A 45 -6.20 -16.70 -5.82
N ASP A 46 -5.68 -16.41 -7.03
CA ASP A 46 -4.89 -15.24 -7.36
C ASP A 46 -5.57 -13.90 -7.09
N VAL A 47 -6.86 -13.70 -7.37
CA VAL A 47 -7.48 -12.35 -7.26
C VAL A 47 -7.65 -11.92 -5.81
N LYS A 48 -8.10 -12.82 -4.93
CA LYS A 48 -8.20 -12.51 -3.49
C LYS A 48 -6.82 -12.24 -2.90
N GLN A 49 -5.83 -13.09 -3.22
CA GLN A 49 -4.45 -12.89 -2.77
C GLN A 49 -3.85 -11.60 -3.34
N GLN A 50 -4.12 -11.26 -4.60
CA GLN A 50 -3.69 -9.99 -5.20
C GLN A 50 -4.29 -8.78 -4.49
N ILE A 51 -5.59 -8.82 -4.14
CA ILE A 51 -6.24 -7.74 -3.39
C ILE A 51 -5.60 -7.59 -2.01
N GLU A 52 -5.36 -8.68 -1.29
CA GLU A 52 -4.66 -8.67 0.01
C GLU A 52 -3.24 -8.11 -0.13
N MET A 53 -2.48 -8.54 -1.15
CA MET A 53 -1.15 -8.00 -1.44
C MET A 53 -1.17 -6.51 -1.79
N MET A 54 -2.17 -6.03 -2.53
CA MET A 54 -2.33 -4.60 -2.84
C MET A 54 -2.63 -3.79 -1.57
N GLN A 55 -3.42 -4.34 -0.65
CA GLN A 55 -3.69 -3.71 0.64
C GLN A 55 -2.41 -3.63 1.50
N ASP A 56 -1.63 -4.71 1.55
CA ASP A 56 -0.35 -4.75 2.25
C ASP A 56 0.65 -3.74 1.66
N LEU A 57 0.73 -3.65 0.33
CA LEU A 57 1.56 -2.66 -0.36
C LEU A 57 1.10 -1.22 -0.05
N CYS A 58 -0.20 -0.95 -0.08
CA CYS A 58 -0.74 0.36 0.27
C CYS A 58 -0.42 0.75 1.71
N ALA A 59 -0.56 -0.18 2.66
CA ALA A 59 -0.22 0.03 4.06
C ALA A 59 1.29 0.29 4.25
N PHE A 60 2.12 -0.50 3.57
CA PHE A 60 3.56 -0.33 3.52
C PHE A 60 3.95 1.08 3.05
N TYR A 61 3.41 1.54 1.91
CA TYR A 61 3.69 2.87 1.38
C TYR A 61 3.30 3.98 2.35
N ARG A 62 2.11 3.91 2.94
CA ARG A 62 1.62 4.93 3.88
C ARG A 62 2.51 5.03 5.13
N LYS A 63 2.91 3.89 5.69
CA LYS A 63 3.82 3.85 6.86
C LYS A 63 5.11 4.61 6.57
N PHE A 64 5.78 4.25 5.49
CA PHE A 64 7.09 4.83 5.18
C PHE A 64 7.02 6.25 4.64
N GLN A 65 5.94 6.64 3.95
CA GLN A 65 5.69 8.03 3.57
C GLN A 65 5.66 8.94 4.81
N ASN A 66 4.95 8.54 5.87
CA ASN A 66 4.85 9.32 7.09
C ASN A 66 6.20 9.40 7.83
N GLU A 67 6.90 8.26 8.00
CA GLU A 67 8.21 8.21 8.65
C GLU A 67 9.24 9.07 7.88
N LEU A 68 9.31 8.96 6.55
CA LEU A 68 10.20 9.76 5.71
C LEU A 68 9.85 11.24 5.73
N SER A 69 8.57 11.60 5.72
CA SER A 69 8.16 13.01 5.79
C SER A 69 8.61 13.67 7.09
N TRP A 70 8.47 12.96 8.22
CA TRP A 70 8.89 13.49 9.51
C TRP A 70 10.41 13.59 9.62
N ALA A 71 11.13 12.52 9.30
CA ALA A 71 12.59 12.50 9.36
C ALA A 71 13.23 13.49 8.36
N GLY A 72 12.66 13.60 7.15
CA GLY A 72 13.09 14.56 6.14
C GLY A 72 12.87 16.02 6.58
N SER A 73 11.74 16.32 7.22
CA SER A 73 11.48 17.66 7.79
C SER A 73 12.50 18.01 8.87
N ASN A 74 12.77 17.08 9.78
CA ASN A 74 13.75 17.27 10.86
C ASN A 74 15.17 17.47 10.29
N LEU A 75 15.60 16.62 9.35
CA LEU A 75 16.90 16.74 8.71
C LEU A 75 17.04 18.08 7.98
N ASN A 76 16.01 18.51 7.24
CA ASN A 76 16.02 19.79 6.55
C ASN A 76 16.17 20.97 7.51
N GLN A 77 15.50 20.92 8.67
CA GLN A 77 15.67 21.93 9.72
C GLN A 77 17.08 21.92 10.29
N SER A 78 17.61 20.75 10.64
CA SER A 78 18.97 20.59 11.18
C SER A 78 20.03 21.09 10.19
N VAL A 79 19.91 20.76 8.91
CA VAL A 79 20.83 21.21 7.85
C VAL A 79 20.72 22.71 7.62
N LYS A 80 19.50 23.26 7.56
CA LYS A 80 19.30 24.71 7.41
C LYS A 80 19.97 25.47 8.56
N ARG A 81 19.78 25.00 9.79
CA ARG A 81 20.40 25.61 10.96
C ARG A 81 21.92 25.45 10.98
N ALA A 82 22.44 24.29 10.58
CA ALA A 82 23.88 24.09 10.42
C ALA A 82 24.47 25.11 9.42
N ASN A 83 23.80 25.33 8.29
CA ASN A 83 24.22 26.31 7.29
C ASN A 83 24.22 27.74 7.84
N GLU A 84 23.17 28.16 8.55
CA GLU A 84 23.10 29.48 9.20
C GLU A 84 24.26 29.69 10.18
N LEU A 85 24.54 28.69 11.02
CA LEU A 85 25.65 28.74 11.98
C LEU A 85 27.01 28.77 11.28
N ALA A 86 27.18 28.02 10.19
CA ALA A 86 28.42 27.99 9.43
C ALA A 86 28.72 29.36 8.80
N VAL A 87 27.72 29.99 8.17
CA VAL A 87 27.85 31.32 7.56
C VAL A 87 28.22 32.38 8.61
N ALA A 88 27.68 32.27 9.82
CA ALA A 88 28.01 33.16 10.92
C ALA A 88 29.38 32.86 11.58
N GLY A 89 30.07 31.78 11.20
CA GLY A 89 31.28 31.31 11.87
C GLY A 89 31.05 30.74 13.27
N LEU A 90 29.80 30.36 13.58
CA LEU A 90 29.34 29.88 14.89
C LEU A 90 28.99 28.38 14.90
N LEU A 91 29.30 27.64 13.83
CA LEU A 91 29.03 26.21 13.78
C LEU A 91 29.98 25.46 14.71
N SER A 92 29.44 24.98 15.83
CA SER A 92 30.19 24.19 16.78
C SER A 92 30.25 22.71 16.37
N PRO A 93 31.35 22.01 16.71
CA PRO A 93 31.42 20.55 16.57
C PRO A 93 30.31 19.81 17.32
N GLY A 94 29.83 20.37 18.45
CA GLY A 94 28.73 19.81 19.22
C GLY A 94 27.43 19.75 18.43
N TYR A 95 27.07 20.81 17.69
CA TYR A 95 25.88 20.80 16.85
C TYR A 95 25.96 19.72 15.76
N VAL A 96 27.14 19.54 15.16
CA VAL A 96 27.36 18.50 14.14
C VAL A 96 27.16 17.11 14.75
N ASN A 97 27.81 16.82 15.87
CA ASN A 97 27.83 15.48 16.46
C ASN A 97 26.54 15.10 17.18
N GLU A 98 25.87 16.07 17.81
CA GLU A 98 24.72 15.80 18.68
C GLU A 98 23.37 16.07 18.01
N VAL A 99 23.34 16.82 16.89
CA VAL A 99 22.09 17.17 16.20
C VAL A 99 22.09 16.69 14.74
N LEU A 100 23.10 17.09 13.96
CA LEU A 100 23.12 16.81 12.53
C LEU A 100 23.38 15.33 12.23
N LEU A 101 24.41 14.74 12.83
CA LEU A 101 24.74 13.32 12.62
C LEU A 101 23.59 12.38 13.05
N PRO A 102 22.95 12.57 14.23
CA PRO A 102 21.77 11.78 14.60
C PRO A 102 20.62 11.94 13.61
N SER A 103 20.33 13.15 13.15
CA SER A 103 19.26 13.38 12.14
C SER A 103 19.54 12.63 10.83
N ILE A 104 20.80 12.57 10.39
CA ILE A 104 21.22 11.80 9.21
C ILE A 104 21.07 10.30 9.46
N GLN A 105 21.48 9.83 10.64
CA GLN A 105 21.40 8.42 11.01
C GLN A 105 19.94 7.94 11.08
N ASP A 106 19.01 8.77 11.56
CA ASP A 106 17.59 8.46 11.60
C ASP A 106 17.04 8.21 10.19
N VAL A 107 17.37 9.07 9.22
CA VAL A 107 16.96 8.88 7.82
C VAL A 107 17.57 7.60 7.23
N GLN A 108 18.85 7.34 7.49
CA GLN A 108 19.52 6.11 7.04
C GLN A 108 18.85 4.85 7.62
N ASN A 109 18.48 4.88 8.89
CA ASN A 109 17.80 3.77 9.57
C ASN A 109 16.42 3.50 8.96
N ILE A 110 15.66 4.55 8.63
CA ILE A 110 14.36 4.42 7.95
C ILE A 110 14.56 3.81 6.56
N LEU A 111 15.52 4.30 5.77
CA LEU A 111 15.81 3.76 4.44
C LEU A 111 16.22 2.28 4.49
N LYS A 112 17.01 1.89 5.50
CA LYS A 112 17.37 0.49 5.72
C LYS A 112 16.13 -0.36 6.04
N ARG A 113 15.26 0.10 6.94
CA ARG A 113 14.00 -0.59 7.26
C ARG A 113 13.10 -0.74 6.04
N ILE A 114 13.00 0.29 5.18
CA ILE A 114 12.27 0.21 3.90
C ILE A 114 12.81 -0.94 3.06
N LYS A 115 14.13 -1.02 2.91
CA LYS A 115 14.77 -2.08 2.12
C LYS A 115 14.49 -3.47 2.71
N ASP A 116 14.70 -3.64 4.01
CA ASP A 116 14.54 -4.94 4.69
C ASP A 116 13.08 -5.41 4.67
N ASP A 117 12.11 -4.51 4.90
CA ASP A 117 10.68 -4.80 4.85
C ASP A 117 10.23 -5.11 3.39
N LEU A 118 10.78 -4.42 2.37
CA LEU A 118 10.52 -4.73 0.95
C LEU A 118 11.04 -6.10 0.55
N GLU A 119 12.26 -6.46 0.96
CA GLU A 119 12.83 -7.79 0.71
C GLU A 119 11.94 -8.88 1.33
N THR A 120 11.44 -8.64 2.55
CA THR A 120 10.51 -9.54 3.25
C THR A 120 9.19 -9.71 2.47
N LEU A 121 8.58 -8.61 2.01
CA LEU A 121 7.35 -8.64 1.19
C LEU A 121 7.56 -9.38 -0.14
N ASN A 122 8.67 -9.13 -0.81
CA ASN A 122 9.01 -9.78 -2.08
C ASN A 122 9.22 -11.29 -1.91
N ASN A 123 9.88 -11.70 -0.82
CA ASN A 123 10.10 -13.11 -0.51
C ASN A 123 8.79 -13.85 -0.17
N ARG A 124 7.87 -13.21 0.56
CA ARG A 124 6.52 -13.77 0.80
C ARG A 124 5.76 -13.99 -0.51
N THR A 125 5.89 -13.06 -1.46
CA THR A 125 5.23 -13.14 -2.76
C THR A 125 5.78 -14.28 -3.62
N ARG A 126 7.07 -14.60 -3.51
CA ARG A 126 7.70 -15.71 -4.25
C ARG A 126 7.31 -17.09 -3.74
N LEU A 127 6.90 -17.22 -2.47
CA LEU A 127 6.45 -18.48 -1.87
C LEU A 127 5.00 -18.84 -2.25
N ILE A 128 4.28 -17.93 -2.93
CA ILE A 128 2.89 -18.10 -3.37
C ILE A 128 2.81 -18.60 -4.83
N LYS A 129 3.95 -18.71 -5.54
CA LYS A 129 4.03 -19.25 -6.90
C LYS A 129 4.10 -20.78 -6.95
#